data_AF-A0A954X773-F1
#
_entry.id   AF-A0A954X773-F1
#
_cell.length_a   1.000
_cell.length_b   1.000
_cell.length_c   1.000
_cell.angle_alpha   90.00
_cell.angle_beta   90.00
_cell.angle_gamma   90.00
#
_symmetry.space_group_name_H-M   'P 1'
#
loop_
_entity.id
_entity.type
_entity.pdbx_description
1 polymer ?
#
loop_
_entity_poly.entity_id
_entity_poly.type
_entity_poly.pdbx_seq_one_letter_code
_entity_poly.pdbx_strand_id
1 'polypeptide(L)'
;MIEITRGDILTAEAEALVNTVNCVGVMGRGIAAQFKKKFEENFKAYKKVCDAGKLRPGIMFVFDSETLLNPRYVINFPTKDHWRAKSKMEDIESGLEALVDEVRKRRIKSIAIPPLGCGLGGLNWSEVRPKIEMAFAVLDDVQVYLYEPAGAPSAEKMVKSETKPELTIPRAAVVGLMRRYLAGVMDPFITLLELHKLMYFLVEVGEPIPK
;
A
#
# COMPACT_ATOMS: atom_id res chain seq x y z
N MET A 1 19.96 2.71 15.99
CA MET A 1 19.28 3.99 16.37
C MET A 1 18.00 4.12 15.55
N ILE A 2 16.87 4.44 16.19
CA ILE A 2 15.56 4.62 15.51
C ILE A 2 15.26 6.11 15.40
N GLU A 3 15.05 6.57 14.17
CA GLU A 3 14.65 7.93 13.83
C GLU A 3 13.20 7.92 13.34
N ILE A 4 12.35 8.73 13.96
CA ILE A 4 10.95 8.87 13.54
C ILE A 4 10.89 9.91 12.41
N THR A 5 10.44 9.49 11.24
CA THR A 5 10.44 10.29 10.01
C THR A 5 9.03 10.44 9.44
N ARG A 6 8.82 11.48 8.64
CA ARG A 6 7.60 11.71 7.85
C ARG A 6 7.99 12.02 6.40
N GLY A 7 7.11 11.70 5.46
CA GLY A 7 7.30 11.99 4.05
C GLY A 7 7.17 10.74 3.18
N ASP A 8 7.83 10.76 2.02
CA ASP A 8 7.84 9.62 1.10
C ASP A 8 8.99 8.66 1.46
N ILE A 9 8.63 7.43 1.79
CA ILE A 9 9.60 6.35 2.06
C ILE A 9 10.41 5.97 0.83
N LEU A 10 9.87 6.19 -0.38
CA LEU A 10 10.59 5.90 -1.60
C LEU A 10 11.80 6.81 -1.79
N THR A 11 11.86 7.96 -1.13
CA THR A 11 13.00 8.89 -1.19
C THR A 11 13.97 8.70 -0.02
N ALA A 12 13.77 7.69 0.83
CA ALA A 12 14.69 7.43 1.93
C ALA A 12 16.08 7.02 1.40
N GLU A 13 17.13 7.62 1.94
CA GLU A 13 18.53 7.28 1.65
C GLU A 13 19.00 6.07 2.49
N ALA A 14 18.19 5.01 2.50
CA ALA A 14 18.47 3.78 3.24
C ALA A 14 18.93 2.65 2.30
N GLU A 15 19.77 1.74 2.81
CA GLU A 15 20.20 0.55 2.06
C GLU A 15 19.02 -0.37 1.72
N ALA A 16 18.03 -0.46 2.63
CA ALA A 16 16.83 -1.28 2.45
C ALA A 16 15.54 -0.47 2.63
N LEU A 17 14.58 -0.67 1.73
CA LEU A 17 13.22 -0.16 1.88
C LEU A 17 12.24 -1.29 2.13
N VAL A 18 11.39 -1.15 3.15
CA VAL A 18 10.33 -2.11 3.44
C VAL A 18 9.06 -1.74 2.66
N ASN A 19 8.55 -2.72 1.91
CA ASN A 19 7.29 -2.63 1.18
C ASN A 19 6.26 -3.56 1.84
N THR A 20 5.08 -3.05 2.21
CA THR A 20 4.00 -3.88 2.76
C THR A 20 3.20 -4.53 1.63
N VAL A 21 3.13 -5.86 1.61
CA VAL A 21 2.55 -6.65 0.52
C VAL A 21 1.50 -7.65 1.02
N ASN A 22 0.79 -8.26 0.07
CA ASN A 22 0.00 -9.47 0.32
C ASN A 22 0.74 -10.69 -0.23
N CYS A 23 0.14 -11.88 -0.13
CA CYS A 23 0.75 -13.10 -0.62
C CYS A 23 0.23 -13.54 -2.00
N VAL A 24 -0.75 -12.82 -2.57
CA VAL A 24 -1.42 -13.17 -3.83
C VAL A 24 -0.93 -12.37 -5.05
N GLY A 25 0.23 -11.73 -4.96
CA GLY A 25 0.87 -11.14 -6.13
C GLY A 25 0.28 -9.81 -6.62
N VAL A 26 -0.53 -9.12 -5.80
CA VAL A 26 -1.20 -7.86 -6.20
C VAL A 26 -0.57 -6.65 -5.51
N MET A 27 -0.12 -5.65 -6.26
CA MET A 27 0.32 -4.35 -5.73
C MET A 27 -0.50 -3.21 -6.35
N GLY A 28 -1.76 -3.06 -5.90
CA GLY A 28 -2.75 -2.21 -6.58
C GLY A 28 -3.07 -0.88 -5.89
N ARG A 29 -2.77 -0.72 -4.59
CA ARG A 29 -3.11 0.49 -3.81
C ARG A 29 -2.06 0.78 -2.74
N GLY A 30 -2.11 2.01 -2.22
CA GLY A 30 -1.23 2.47 -1.14
C GLY A 30 0.24 2.43 -1.52
N ILE A 31 1.10 2.24 -0.53
CA ILE A 31 2.55 2.15 -0.69
C ILE A 31 2.97 1.08 -1.71
N ALA A 32 2.32 -0.09 -1.70
CA ALA A 32 2.65 -1.19 -2.62
C ALA A 32 2.52 -0.79 -4.10
N ALA A 33 1.51 0.01 -4.46
CA ALA A 33 1.35 0.51 -5.83
C ALA A 33 2.50 1.45 -6.24
N GLN A 34 2.99 2.27 -5.29
CA GLN A 34 4.10 3.18 -5.54
C GLN A 34 5.41 2.40 -5.71
N PHE A 35 5.64 1.37 -4.87
CA PHE A 35 6.76 0.43 -5.03
C PHE A 35 6.71 -0.31 -6.37
N LYS A 36 5.53 -0.76 -6.82
CA LYS A 36 5.38 -1.38 -8.14
C LYS A 36 5.80 -0.45 -9.26
N LYS A 37 5.43 0.83 -9.18
CA LYS A 37 5.77 1.84 -10.19
C LYS A 37 7.27 2.19 -10.19
N LYS A 38 7.89 2.28 -9.01
CA LYS A 38 9.30 2.66 -8.87
C LYS A 38 10.26 1.49 -9.10
N PHE A 39 9.89 0.29 -8.66
CA PHE A 39 10.73 -0.91 -8.68
C PHE A 39 10.03 -2.04 -9.46
N GLU A 40 9.94 -1.89 -10.77
CA GLU A 40 9.22 -2.85 -11.64
C GLU A 40 9.82 -4.26 -11.58
N GLU A 41 11.14 -4.39 -11.53
CA GLU A 41 11.83 -5.69 -11.44
C GLU A 41 11.56 -6.38 -10.10
N ASN A 42 11.51 -5.63 -8.99
CA ASN A 42 11.05 -6.14 -7.71
C ASN A 42 9.63 -6.72 -7.82
N PHE A 43 8.70 -6.01 -8.47
CA PHE A 43 7.33 -6.51 -8.65
C PHE A 43 7.29 -7.79 -9.49
N LYS A 44 8.05 -7.86 -10.60
CA LYS A 44 8.12 -9.07 -11.43
C LYS A 44 8.64 -10.27 -10.63
N ALA A 45 9.69 -10.07 -9.83
CA ALA A 45 10.25 -11.12 -9.00
C ALA A 45 9.29 -11.54 -7.88
N TYR A 46 8.72 -10.58 -7.15
CA TYR A 46 7.69 -10.81 -6.12
C TYR A 46 6.51 -11.61 -6.68
N LYS A 47 6.01 -11.24 -7.86
CA LYS A 47 4.87 -11.92 -8.48
C LYS A 47 5.17 -13.39 -8.76
N LYS A 48 6.37 -13.72 -9.26
CA LYS A 48 6.80 -15.11 -9.46
C LYS A 48 6.82 -15.90 -8.15
N VAL A 49 7.23 -15.29 -7.04
CA VAL A 49 7.23 -15.95 -5.72
C VAL A 49 5.80 -16.21 -5.22
N CYS A 50 4.90 -15.24 -5.40
CA CYS A 50 3.48 -15.38 -5.07
C CYS A 50 2.80 -16.45 -5.93
N ASP A 51 2.99 -16.42 -7.25
CA ASP A 51 2.38 -17.38 -8.18
C ASP A 51 2.90 -18.82 -7.91
N ALA A 52 4.10 -18.96 -7.34
CA ALA A 52 4.65 -20.24 -6.86
C ALA A 52 4.15 -20.66 -5.46
N GLY A 53 3.31 -19.87 -4.79
CA GLY A 53 2.78 -20.16 -3.45
C GLY A 53 3.82 -20.13 -2.33
N LYS A 54 4.96 -19.47 -2.55
CA LYS A 54 6.10 -19.47 -1.62
C LYS A 54 6.09 -18.32 -0.61
N LEU A 55 5.22 -17.32 -0.81
CA LEU A 55 5.11 -16.17 0.09
C LEU A 55 3.96 -16.37 1.07
N ARG A 56 4.22 -16.12 2.35
CA ARG A 56 3.25 -16.13 3.45
C ARG A 56 3.70 -15.16 4.55
N PRO A 57 2.79 -14.69 5.43
CA PRO A 57 3.19 -13.93 6.62
C PRO A 57 4.31 -14.63 7.39
N GLY A 58 5.23 -13.85 7.96
CA GLY A 58 6.45 -14.36 8.59
C GLY A 58 7.57 -14.78 7.64
N ILE A 59 7.37 -14.73 6.31
CA ILE A 59 8.44 -14.97 5.33
C ILE A 59 8.67 -13.70 4.51
N MET A 60 9.85 -13.09 4.66
CA MET A 60 10.23 -11.92 3.87
C MET A 60 10.66 -12.33 2.46
N PHE A 61 10.21 -11.56 1.46
CA PHE A 61 10.79 -11.65 0.12
C PHE A 61 11.69 -10.44 -0.13
N VAL A 62 13.00 -10.67 -0.17
CA VAL A 62 14.01 -9.63 -0.40
C VAL A 62 14.42 -9.64 -1.87
N PHE A 63 14.27 -8.50 -2.52
CA PHE A 63 14.83 -8.22 -3.84
C PHE A 63 16.13 -7.43 -3.67
N ASP A 64 17.25 -7.98 -4.17
CA ASP A 64 18.53 -7.28 -4.29
C ASP A 64 18.61 -6.70 -5.70
N SER A 65 18.79 -5.39 -5.80
CA SER A 65 18.98 -4.71 -7.09
C SER A 65 20.40 -4.89 -7.65
N GLU A 66 21.31 -5.48 -6.87
CA GLU A 66 22.73 -5.69 -7.20
C GLU A 66 23.48 -4.39 -7.53
N THR A 67 22.92 -3.24 -7.14
CA THR A 67 23.56 -1.94 -7.30
C THR A 67 24.39 -1.56 -6.08
N LEU A 68 25.37 -0.68 -6.29
CA LEU A 68 26.13 -0.04 -5.21
C LEU A 68 25.44 1.22 -4.67
N LEU A 69 24.28 1.57 -5.23
CA LEU A 69 23.51 2.76 -4.86
C LEU A 69 22.35 2.37 -3.96
N ASN A 70 21.96 3.29 -3.09
CA ASN A 70 20.77 3.12 -2.26
C ASN A 70 19.49 3.51 -3.05
N PRO A 71 18.38 2.80 -2.83
CA PRO A 71 18.27 1.59 -2.02
C PRO A 71 18.75 0.35 -2.80
N ARG A 72 19.62 -0.44 -2.17
CA ARG A 72 20.08 -1.72 -2.72
C ARG A 72 19.01 -2.79 -2.61
N TYR A 73 18.31 -2.83 -1.48
CA TYR A 73 17.32 -3.86 -1.15
C TYR A 73 15.90 -3.30 -1.11
N VAL A 74 14.96 -4.07 -1.66
CA VAL A 74 13.52 -3.91 -1.39
C VAL A 74 13.04 -5.15 -0.64
N ILE A 75 12.62 -4.97 0.61
CA ILE A 75 12.13 -6.05 1.46
C ILE A 75 10.60 -6.04 1.42
N ASN A 76 10.01 -7.03 0.77
CA ASN A 76 8.57 -7.19 0.69
C ASN A 76 8.10 -7.95 1.94
N PHE A 77 7.44 -7.22 2.82
CA PHE A 77 6.91 -7.66 4.10
C PHE A 77 5.43 -8.05 3.93
N PRO A 78 5.08 -9.35 3.99
CA PRO A 78 3.70 -9.77 3.84
C PRO A 78 2.91 -9.48 5.12
N THR A 79 1.99 -8.52 5.06
CA THR A 79 1.14 -8.14 6.23
C THR A 79 -0.24 -8.78 6.19
N LYS A 80 -0.53 -9.60 5.17
CA LYS A 80 -1.79 -10.33 4.97
C LYS A 80 -1.67 -11.39 3.88
N ASP A 81 -2.46 -12.45 3.99
CA ASP A 81 -2.54 -13.48 2.95
C ASP A 81 -3.17 -12.92 1.66
N HIS A 82 -4.40 -12.42 1.76
CA HIS A 82 -5.16 -11.88 0.65
C HIS A 82 -5.35 -10.38 0.79
N TRP A 83 -5.29 -9.62 -0.30
CA TRP A 83 -5.38 -8.15 -0.25
C TRP A 83 -6.70 -7.62 0.33
N ARG A 84 -7.79 -8.39 0.22
CA ARG A 84 -9.13 -8.11 0.79
C ARG A 84 -9.22 -8.33 2.31
N ALA A 85 -8.29 -9.08 2.90
CA ALA A 85 -8.28 -9.32 4.34
C ALA A 85 -7.69 -8.13 5.10
N LYS A 86 -8.06 -8.01 6.37
CA LYS A 86 -7.39 -7.12 7.33
C LYS A 86 -6.03 -7.71 7.70
N SER A 87 -5.10 -6.85 8.11
CA SER A 87 -3.84 -7.30 8.70
C SER A 87 -4.06 -7.76 10.13
N LYS A 88 -3.29 -8.75 10.59
CA LYS A 88 -3.32 -9.24 11.96
C LYS A 88 -2.04 -8.85 12.67
N MET A 89 -2.11 -8.60 13.99
CA MET A 89 -0.92 -8.26 14.77
C MET A 89 0.09 -9.42 14.80
N GLU A 90 -0.39 -10.67 14.85
CA GLU A 90 0.42 -11.90 14.80
C GLU A 90 1.30 -11.96 13.54
N ASP A 91 0.77 -11.53 12.39
CA ASP A 91 1.51 -11.47 11.12
C ASP A 91 2.60 -10.38 11.16
N ILE A 92 2.37 -9.29 11.89
CA ILE A 92 3.35 -8.22 12.06
C ILE A 92 4.47 -8.66 13.00
N GLU A 93 4.15 -9.30 14.13
CA GLU A 93 5.14 -9.77 15.10
C GLU A 93 6.06 -10.83 14.48
N SER A 94 5.49 -11.88 13.89
CA SER A 94 6.27 -12.91 13.18
C SER A 94 7.04 -12.34 11.98
N GLY A 95 6.46 -11.38 11.27
CA GLY A 95 7.14 -10.71 10.17
C GLY A 95 8.31 -9.82 10.63
N LEU A 96 8.23 -9.21 11.81
CA LEU A 96 9.30 -8.38 12.38
C LEU A 96 10.50 -9.23 12.80
N GLU A 97 10.27 -10.41 13.39
CA GLU A 97 11.33 -11.36 13.69
C GLU A 97 12.08 -11.77 12.41
N ALA A 98 11.33 -12.17 11.37
CA ALA A 98 11.91 -12.53 10.07
C ALA A 98 12.62 -11.36 9.38
N LEU A 99 12.13 -10.13 9.56
CA LEU A 99 12.75 -8.93 9.03
C LEU A 99 14.10 -8.66 9.69
N VAL A 100 14.18 -8.76 11.02
CA VAL A 100 15.43 -8.59 11.79
C VAL A 100 16.47 -9.63 11.36
N ASP A 101 16.04 -10.87 11.13
CA ASP A 101 16.92 -11.93 10.65
C ASP A 101 17.50 -11.65 9.26
N GLU A 102 16.66 -11.16 8.31
CA GLU A 102 17.14 -10.78 6.99
C GLU A 102 18.08 -9.56 7.04
N VAL A 103 17.83 -8.59 7.93
CA VAL A 103 18.72 -7.44 8.17
C VAL A 103 20.09 -7.91 8.65
N ARG A 104 20.14 -8.81 9.65
CA ARG A 104 21.40 -9.38 10.16
C ARG A 104 22.14 -10.19 9.10
N LYS A 105 21.43 -11.10 8.43
CA LYS A 105 22.00 -12.01 7.42
C LYS A 105 22.65 -11.25 6.27
N ARG A 106 22.05 -10.13 5.86
CA ARG A 106 22.54 -9.29 4.75
C ARG A 106 23.46 -8.17 5.21
N ARG A 107 23.65 -8.00 6.53
CA ARG A 107 24.44 -6.93 7.15
C ARG A 107 23.99 -5.53 6.73
N ILE A 108 22.67 -5.35 6.57
CA ILE A 108 22.06 -4.07 6.20
C ILE A 108 22.32 -3.06 7.33
N LYS A 109 22.83 -1.87 6.98
CA LYS A 109 23.19 -0.81 7.94
C LYS A 109 22.13 0.28 8.07
N SER A 110 21.28 0.46 7.07
CA SER A 110 20.16 1.38 7.17
C SER A 110 18.89 0.84 6.52
N ILE A 111 17.75 1.03 7.18
CA ILE A 111 16.46 0.52 6.73
C ILE A 111 15.35 1.55 6.94
N ALA A 112 14.49 1.71 5.94
CA ALA A 112 13.27 2.52 6.06
C ALA A 112 12.04 1.61 6.21
N ILE A 113 11.25 1.85 7.26
CA ILE A 113 10.10 1.01 7.64
C ILE A 113 8.82 1.86 7.61
N PRO A 114 7.80 1.49 6.82
CA PRO A 114 6.50 2.16 6.81
C PRO A 114 5.63 1.69 7.98
N PRO A 115 4.49 2.35 8.25
CA PRO A 115 3.54 1.89 9.25
C PRO A 115 2.89 0.55 8.85
N LEU A 116 3.40 -0.54 9.42
CA LEU A 116 3.05 -1.90 9.02
C LEU A 116 1.59 -2.21 9.35
N GLY A 117 0.77 -2.43 8.32
CA GLY A 117 -0.64 -2.82 8.48
C GLY A 117 -1.59 -1.73 9.01
N CYS A 118 -1.15 -0.49 9.29
CA CYS A 118 -2.00 0.52 9.95
C CYS A 118 -2.98 1.28 9.04
N GLY A 119 -2.73 1.34 7.73
CA GLY A 119 -3.62 2.00 6.76
C GLY A 119 -4.73 1.07 6.28
N LEU A 120 -4.58 0.52 5.07
CA LEU A 120 -5.53 -0.43 4.48
C LEU A 120 -5.61 -1.77 5.22
N GLY A 121 -4.69 -2.04 6.15
CA GLY A 121 -4.71 -3.23 7.00
C GLY A 121 -5.56 -3.05 8.26
N GLY A 122 -5.81 -1.80 8.70
CA GLY A 122 -6.67 -1.46 9.83
C GLY A 122 -6.07 -1.65 11.21
N LEU A 123 -4.76 -1.89 11.35
CA LEU A 123 -4.09 -1.96 12.65
C LEU A 123 -3.90 -0.57 13.27
N ASN A 124 -3.85 -0.50 14.59
CA ASN A 124 -3.59 0.76 15.28
C ASN A 124 -2.08 1.06 15.33
N TRP A 125 -1.69 2.25 14.91
CA TRP A 125 -0.28 2.67 14.93
C TRP A 125 0.31 2.69 16.34
N SER A 126 -0.49 3.07 17.35
CA SER A 126 -0.04 3.08 18.75
C SER A 126 0.31 1.68 19.27
N GLU A 127 -0.21 0.63 18.64
CA GLU A 127 0.08 -0.77 18.98
C GLU A 127 1.23 -1.34 18.13
N VAL A 128 1.27 -0.99 16.84
CA VAL A 128 2.30 -1.48 15.90
C VAL A 128 3.66 -0.83 16.18
N ARG A 129 3.71 0.48 16.44
CA ARG A 129 4.97 1.20 16.63
C ARG A 129 5.85 0.60 17.72
N PRO A 130 5.35 0.35 18.95
CA PRO A 130 6.17 -0.27 19.99
C PRO A 130 6.74 -1.62 19.58
N LYS A 131 6.02 -2.41 18.77
CA LYS A 131 6.49 -3.71 18.28
C LYS A 131 7.68 -3.56 17.35
N ILE A 132 7.65 -2.58 16.46
CA ILE A 132 8.77 -2.26 15.58
C ILE A 132 9.98 -1.78 16.40
N GLU A 133 9.75 -0.87 17.35
CA GLU A 133 10.82 -0.34 18.21
C GLU A 133 11.50 -1.45 19.02
N MET A 134 10.71 -2.34 19.64
CA MET A 134 11.24 -3.49 20.38
C MET A 134 12.01 -4.48 19.48
N ALA A 135 11.48 -4.78 18.29
CA ALA A 135 12.13 -5.71 17.36
C ALA A 135 13.49 -5.18 16.87
N PHE A 136 13.62 -3.87 16.66
CA PHE A 136 14.87 -3.26 16.18
C PHE A 136 15.80 -2.79 17.29
N ALA A 137 15.36 -2.80 18.56
CA ALA A 137 16.21 -2.47 19.71
C ALA A 137 17.39 -3.45 19.89
N VAL A 138 17.32 -4.65 19.30
CA VAL A 138 18.40 -5.64 19.33
C VAL A 138 19.47 -5.42 18.24
N LEU A 139 19.32 -4.38 17.42
CA LEU A 139 20.22 -4.03 16.31
C LEU A 139 20.84 -2.65 16.55
N ASP A 140 21.91 -2.63 17.33
CA ASP A 140 22.55 -1.38 17.77
C ASP A 140 23.27 -0.65 16.61
N ASP A 141 23.70 -1.40 15.60
CA ASP A 141 24.50 -0.93 14.47
C ASP A 141 23.68 -0.62 13.20
N VAL A 142 22.34 -0.60 13.32
CA VAL A 142 21.43 -0.32 12.22
C VAL A 142 20.70 1.01 12.44
N GLN A 143 20.71 1.87 11.42
CA GLN A 143 19.90 3.08 11.38
C GLN A 143 18.51 2.76 10.82
N VAL A 144 17.49 3.00 11.64
CA VAL A 144 16.09 2.71 11.27
C VAL A 144 15.35 4.02 11.07
N TYR A 145 14.89 4.28 9.85
CA TYR A 145 13.98 5.37 9.53
C TYR A 145 12.54 4.86 9.63
N LEU A 146 11.89 5.13 10.75
CA LEU A 146 10.53 4.71 11.01
C LEU A 146 9.54 5.78 10.53
N TYR A 147 8.87 5.50 9.42
CA TYR A 147 7.87 6.41 8.86
C TYR A 147 6.57 6.30 9.63
N GLU A 148 6.11 7.43 10.15
CA GLU A 148 4.77 7.50 10.72
C GLU A 148 3.71 7.36 9.62
N PRO A 149 2.50 6.85 9.95
CA PRO A 149 1.36 7.04 9.08
C PRO A 149 1.28 8.53 8.77
N ALA A 150 1.35 8.87 7.48
CA ALA A 150 0.73 10.08 7.02
C ALA A 150 -0.71 9.96 7.48
N GLY A 151 -1.04 10.60 8.60
CA GLY A 151 -2.40 10.61 9.11
C GLY A 151 -3.33 11.04 7.99
N ALA A 152 -4.64 10.91 8.21
CA ALA A 152 -5.52 11.83 7.50
C ALA A 152 -4.91 13.24 7.64
N PRO A 153 -4.78 14.03 6.56
CA PRO A 153 -4.25 15.38 6.67
C PRO A 153 -4.92 16.07 7.86
N SER A 154 -4.20 16.92 8.62
CA SER A 154 -4.82 17.65 9.73
C SER A 154 -6.13 18.25 9.22
N ALA A 155 -7.17 18.24 10.05
CA ALA A 155 -8.49 18.74 9.64
C ALA A 155 -8.43 20.18 9.07
N GLU A 156 -7.36 20.91 9.37
CA GLU A 156 -7.00 22.23 8.85
C GLU A 156 -6.55 22.24 7.38
N LYS A 157 -5.97 21.14 6.87
CA LYS A 157 -5.55 20.95 5.47
C LYS A 157 -6.52 20.10 4.66
N MET A 158 -7.49 19.46 5.30
CA MET A 158 -8.67 19.02 4.56
C MET A 158 -9.39 20.29 4.11
N VAL A 159 -9.37 20.58 2.81
CA VAL A 159 -10.51 21.28 2.21
C VAL A 159 -11.69 20.35 2.46
N LYS A 160 -12.32 20.50 3.63
CA LYS A 160 -13.63 19.96 3.86
C LYS A 160 -14.50 20.70 2.85
N SER A 161 -14.79 20.06 1.73
CA SER A 161 -16.11 20.22 1.15
C SER A 161 -17.05 19.61 2.19
N GLU A 162 -17.43 20.43 3.19
CA GLU A 162 -18.50 20.09 4.16
C GLU A 162 -19.83 19.88 3.43
N THR A 163 -19.91 20.34 2.19
CA THR A 163 -20.99 20.06 1.27
C THR A 163 -20.83 18.66 0.68
N LYS A 164 -21.49 17.66 1.30
CA LYS A 164 -21.86 16.44 0.59
C LYS A 164 -22.42 16.88 -0.78
N PRO A 165 -21.85 16.43 -1.91
CA PRO A 165 -22.33 16.86 -3.21
C PRO A 165 -23.81 16.53 -3.31
N GLU A 166 -24.64 17.55 -3.54
CA GLU A 166 -26.07 17.36 -3.70
C GLU A 166 -26.34 16.31 -4.79
N LEU A 167 -27.25 15.38 -4.51
CA LEU A 167 -27.68 14.38 -5.47
C LEU A 167 -28.62 15.07 -6.48
N THR A 168 -28.04 15.84 -7.39
CA THR A 168 -28.76 16.46 -8.50
C THR A 168 -29.32 15.38 -9.42
N ILE A 169 -30.38 15.70 -10.16
CA ILE A 169 -30.98 14.78 -11.15
C ILE A 169 -29.90 14.17 -12.08
N PRO A 170 -28.93 14.94 -12.62
CA PRO A 170 -27.88 14.37 -13.47
C PRO A 170 -26.93 13.42 -12.73
N ARG A 171 -26.56 13.73 -11.47
CA ARG A 171 -25.73 12.83 -10.64
C ARG A 171 -26.48 11.53 -10.31
N ALA A 172 -27.77 11.62 -9.99
CA ALA A 172 -28.62 10.45 -9.77
C ALA A 172 -28.74 9.59 -11.03
N ALA A 173 -28.91 10.21 -12.19
CA ALA A 173 -29.01 9.53 -13.47
C ALA A 173 -27.72 8.77 -13.81
N VAL A 174 -26.54 9.39 -13.61
CA VAL A 174 -25.24 8.70 -13.80
C VAL A 174 -25.10 7.50 -12.87
N VAL A 175 -25.38 7.66 -11.57
CA VAL A 175 -25.31 6.55 -10.59
C VAL A 175 -26.29 5.42 -10.94
N GLY A 176 -27.51 5.77 -11.36
CA GLY A 176 -28.53 4.81 -11.81
C GLY A 176 -28.09 4.05 -13.06
N LEU A 177 -27.49 4.75 -14.02
CA LEU A 177 -27.00 4.18 -15.27
C LEU A 177 -25.81 3.23 -15.02
N MET A 178 -24.87 3.62 -14.15
CA MET A 178 -23.78 2.73 -13.71
C MET A 178 -24.33 1.46 -13.09
N ARG A 179 -25.32 1.56 -12.20
CA ARG A 179 -25.96 0.40 -11.55
C ARG A 179 -26.62 -0.53 -12.57
N ARG A 180 -27.34 0.02 -13.56
CA ARG A 180 -27.99 -0.78 -14.62
C ARG A 180 -26.98 -1.44 -15.56
N TYR A 181 -25.93 -0.70 -15.92
CA TYR A 181 -24.86 -1.23 -16.77
C TYR A 181 -24.17 -2.41 -16.09
N LEU A 182 -23.70 -2.25 -14.85
CA LEU A 182 -23.04 -3.30 -14.06
C LEU A 182 -23.94 -4.54 -13.87
N ALA A 183 -25.23 -4.34 -13.63
CA ALA A 183 -26.19 -5.43 -13.52
C ALA A 183 -26.35 -6.22 -14.84
N GLY A 184 -26.24 -5.55 -15.99
CA GLY A 184 -26.36 -6.18 -17.31
C GLY A 184 -25.10 -6.90 -17.78
N VAL A 185 -23.91 -6.39 -17.43
CA VAL A 185 -22.62 -6.99 -17.86
C VAL A 185 -22.09 -8.05 -16.89
N MET A 186 -22.71 -8.23 -15.72
CA MET A 186 -22.22 -9.09 -14.63
C MET A 186 -20.78 -8.77 -14.19
N ASP A 187 -20.31 -7.55 -14.46
CA ASP A 187 -19.01 -7.05 -14.03
C ASP A 187 -19.20 -6.23 -12.74
N PRO A 188 -18.44 -6.48 -11.67
CA PRO A 188 -18.49 -5.66 -10.46
C PRO A 188 -17.81 -4.28 -10.61
N PHE A 189 -17.14 -4.00 -11.73
CA PHE A 189 -16.40 -2.77 -11.97
C PHE A 189 -16.82 -2.05 -13.24
N ILE A 190 -16.67 -0.74 -13.24
CA ILE A 190 -16.83 0.12 -14.41
C ILE A 190 -15.54 0.90 -14.63
N THR A 191 -15.01 0.86 -15.84
CA THR A 191 -13.83 1.63 -16.24
C THR A 191 -14.18 3.10 -16.48
N LEU A 192 -13.18 3.97 -16.45
CA LEU A 192 -13.38 5.40 -16.76
C LEU A 192 -13.91 5.60 -18.19
N LEU A 193 -13.47 4.77 -19.14
CA LEU A 193 -13.95 4.82 -20.53
C LEU A 193 -15.43 4.46 -20.64
N GLU A 194 -15.87 3.42 -19.93
CA GLU A 194 -17.28 3.04 -19.88
C GLU A 194 -18.11 4.12 -19.20
N LEU A 195 -17.63 4.70 -18.10
CA LEU A 195 -18.30 5.81 -17.43
C LEU A 195 -18.46 7.02 -18.36
N HIS A 196 -17.42 7.40 -19.10
CA HIS A 196 -17.49 8.48 -20.10
C HIS A 196 -18.51 8.16 -21.20
N LYS A 197 -18.58 6.91 -21.68
CA LYS A 197 -19.58 6.49 -22.68
C LYS A 197 -21.01 6.55 -22.12
N LEU A 198 -21.20 6.09 -20.88
CA LEU A 198 -22.51 6.18 -20.21
C LEU A 198 -22.95 7.63 -20.05
N MET A 199 -22.05 8.53 -19.66
CA MET A 199 -22.33 9.96 -19.59
C MET A 199 -22.63 10.55 -20.97
N TYR A 200 -21.88 10.17 -22.00
CA TYR A 200 -22.14 10.59 -23.38
C TYR A 200 -23.56 10.20 -23.81
N PHE A 201 -23.94 8.92 -23.64
CA PHE A 201 -25.28 8.47 -24.00
C PHE A 201 -26.38 9.15 -23.18
N LEU A 202 -26.10 9.48 -21.91
CA LEU A 202 -27.04 10.22 -21.08
C LEU A 202 -27.30 11.63 -21.65
N VAL A 203 -26.27 12.33 -22.14
CA VAL A 203 -26.43 13.62 -22.82
C VAL A 203 -27.18 13.48 -24.13
N GLU A 204 -26.86 12.48 -24.94
CA GLU A 204 -27.48 12.28 -26.26
C GLU A 204 -29.00 12.01 -26.17
N VAL A 205 -29.48 11.42 -25.06
CA VAL A 205 -30.92 11.21 -24.82
C VAL A 205 -31.63 12.45 -24.23
N GLY A 206 -30.92 13.57 -24.10
CA GLY A 206 -31.49 14.86 -23.72
C GLY A 206 -31.36 15.23 -22.23
N GLU A 207 -30.61 14.47 -21.42
CA GLU A 207 -30.40 14.82 -20.01
C GLU A 207 -29.26 15.83 -19.85
N PRO A 208 -29.51 17.02 -19.27
CA PRO A 208 -28.49 18.04 -19.13
C PRO A 208 -27.49 17.65 -18.02
N ILE A 209 -26.24 17.37 -18.37
CA ILE A 209 -25.16 17.23 -17.38
C ILE A 209 -24.62 18.64 -17.05
N PRO A 210 -24.50 19.01 -15.76
CA PRO A 210 -23.90 20.30 -15.38
C PRO A 210 -22.44 20.33 -15.84
N LYS A 211 -22.03 21.45 -16.44
CA LYS A 211 -20.62 21.74 -16.74
C LYS A 211 -19.79 21.88 -15.47
#